data_AF-A0A1H7TV46-F1
#
_entry.id   AF-A0A1H7TV46-F1
#
_cell.length_a   1.000
_cell.length_b   1.000
_cell.length_c   1.000
_cell.angle_alpha   90.00
_cell.angle_beta   90.00
_cell.angle_gamma   90.00
#
_symmetry.space_group_name_H-M   'P 1'
#
loop_
_entity.id
_entity.type
_entity.pdbx_description
1 polymer ?
#
loop_
_entity_poly.entity_id
_entity_poly.type
_entity_poly.pdbx_seq_one_letter_code
_entity_poly.pdbx_strand_id
1 'polypeptide(L)'
;MHRRSPLFPLSSPWRGTLAAATALPGLLLLPLGCASSPGAAPREEAGPPPLQARRKWGLVIHGGAGVMSRDTLTPEREAEVRARLTESLQAGHAILAKGGTSLDAVGAAIRVLEDSPLFNAGKGAVFTHDGRNELDASLMDGRTLAAGAVAGLRHVKNPIDLARRVMERSPHVMMVGEGAEAFAREQGLELVSPEYFRTEERWEQLQRALEKEKAAGGKAPATGVSPRPEDGKFGTVGAVALDQAGNLAAGTSTGGMTNKRYGRVGDSPIIGAGTYANAHCAVSGTGHGEFFIRHTVARDICARVEYLRVPLQEAADTVVRDVLVKAGGEGGVIALDAQGAVAMPFNSPGMYRGYMREDGQPFVAIFQE
;
A
#
# COMPACT_ATOMS: atom_id res chain seq x y z
N MET A 1 2.66 -24.97 54.50
CA MET A 1 1.84 -23.73 54.55
C MET A 1 2.32 -22.87 53.39
N HIS A 2 1.57 -22.44 52.37
CA HIS A 2 0.15 -22.17 52.18
C HIS A 2 -0.25 -22.52 50.73
N ARG A 3 -1.34 -23.29 50.61
CA ARG A 3 -2.62 -22.96 49.94
C ARG A 3 -2.56 -22.77 48.42
N ARG A 4 -2.91 -23.86 47.73
CA ARG A 4 -3.56 -23.85 46.41
C ARG A 4 -4.96 -23.25 46.55
N SER A 5 -5.34 -22.39 45.63
CA SER A 5 -6.73 -21.93 45.43
C SER A 5 -7.30 -22.54 44.15
N PRO A 6 -8.62 -22.77 44.06
CA PRO A 6 -9.21 -23.76 43.17
C PRO A 6 -9.79 -23.19 41.87
N LEU A 7 -9.89 -24.09 40.89
CA LEU A 7 -10.61 -23.96 39.62
C LEU A 7 -12.12 -23.75 39.86
N PHE A 8 -12.69 -22.76 39.18
CA PHE A 8 -14.14 -22.59 39.03
C PHE A 8 -14.63 -23.32 37.78
N PRO A 9 -15.74 -24.09 37.83
CA PRO A 9 -16.48 -24.48 36.65
C PRO A 9 -17.68 -23.53 36.43
N LEU A 10 -17.84 -23.00 35.23
CA LEU A 10 -19.08 -22.36 34.79
C LEU A 10 -19.70 -23.17 33.67
N SER A 11 -20.68 -24.00 34.03
CA SER A 11 -21.63 -24.63 33.13
C SER A 11 -22.93 -23.83 33.13
N SER A 12 -23.35 -23.32 31.97
CA SER A 12 -24.74 -22.92 31.75
C SER A 12 -25.18 -23.32 30.33
N PRO A 13 -26.20 -24.17 30.17
CA PRO A 13 -26.89 -24.29 28.89
C PRO A 13 -28.19 -23.49 28.94
N TRP A 14 -28.28 -22.46 28.09
CA TRP A 14 -29.54 -21.79 27.77
C TRP A 14 -30.43 -22.77 26.98
N ARG A 15 -31.58 -23.12 27.55
CA ARG A 15 -32.69 -23.77 26.85
C ARG A 15 -33.74 -22.71 26.56
N GLY A 16 -33.86 -22.32 25.29
CA GLY A 16 -34.98 -21.54 24.76
C GLY A 16 -35.83 -22.45 23.86
N THR A 17 -37.06 -22.69 24.28
CA THR A 17 -38.07 -23.57 23.68
C THR A 17 -38.60 -23.07 22.34
N LEU A 18 -38.77 -24.00 21.40
CA LEU A 18 -39.60 -23.86 20.19
C LEU A 18 -41.08 -23.71 20.58
N ALA A 19 -41.79 -22.81 19.90
CA ALA A 19 -43.23 -22.86 19.77
C ALA A 19 -43.59 -22.77 18.28
N ALA A 20 -44.03 -23.89 17.72
CA ALA A 20 -44.64 -23.98 16.41
C ALA A 20 -46.11 -23.55 16.53
N ALA A 21 -46.54 -22.60 15.70
CA ALA A 21 -47.95 -22.26 15.53
C ALA A 21 -48.41 -22.71 14.15
N THR A 22 -49.41 -23.58 14.18
CA THR A 22 -50.05 -24.31 13.10
C THR A 22 -50.90 -23.42 12.19
N ALA A 23 -50.85 -23.72 10.90
CA ALA A 23 -51.73 -23.19 9.85
C ALA A 23 -53.18 -23.67 10.01
N LEU A 24 -54.14 -22.82 9.64
CA LEU A 24 -55.52 -23.18 9.32
C LEU A 24 -55.90 -22.53 7.98
N PRO A 25 -56.58 -23.23 7.06
CA PRO A 25 -56.92 -22.72 5.74
C PRO A 25 -58.27 -21.99 5.77
N GLY A 26 -58.24 -20.70 5.42
CA GLY A 26 -59.45 -19.90 5.17
C GLY A 26 -59.93 -20.09 3.73
N LEU A 27 -61.14 -20.64 3.60
CA LEU A 27 -61.83 -20.93 2.36
C LEU A 27 -62.79 -19.78 1.97
N LEU A 28 -62.83 -19.48 0.67
CA LEU A 28 -63.93 -18.89 -0.11
C LEU A 28 -64.23 -17.38 -0.01
N LEU A 29 -64.10 -16.67 -1.14
CA LEU A 29 -65.22 -16.19 -1.96
C LEU A 29 -64.70 -15.40 -3.19
N LEU A 30 -64.82 -16.00 -4.38
CA LEU A 30 -64.60 -15.35 -5.68
C LEU A 30 -65.89 -14.67 -6.13
N PRO A 31 -65.92 -13.34 -6.36
CA PRO A 31 -67.02 -12.73 -7.09
C PRO A 31 -66.82 -12.94 -8.59
N LEU A 32 -67.82 -13.54 -9.24
CA LEU A 32 -68.00 -13.52 -10.69
C LEU A 32 -68.27 -12.06 -11.12
N GLY A 33 -67.23 -11.37 -11.55
CA GLY A 33 -67.31 -10.06 -12.21
C GLY A 33 -67.39 -10.23 -13.72
N CYS A 34 -68.42 -9.62 -14.32
CA CYS A 34 -68.66 -9.57 -15.76
C CYS A 34 -67.45 -9.04 -16.53
N ALA A 35 -67.17 -9.70 -17.66
CA ALA A 35 -66.15 -9.30 -18.62
C ALA A 35 -66.47 -7.92 -19.23
N SER A 36 -65.61 -6.95 -18.96
CA SER A 36 -65.40 -5.78 -19.80
C SER A 36 -63.92 -5.78 -20.20
N SER A 37 -63.68 -5.84 -21.50
CA SER A 37 -62.35 -5.88 -22.11
C SER A 37 -61.59 -4.59 -21.75
N PRO A 38 -60.46 -4.63 -21.03
CA PRO A 38 -59.61 -3.47 -20.91
C PRO A 38 -58.88 -3.31 -22.24
N GLY A 39 -59.09 -2.16 -22.90
CA GLY A 39 -58.31 -1.78 -24.08
C GLY A 39 -56.82 -1.87 -23.75
N ALA A 40 -56.07 -2.52 -24.63
CA ALA A 40 -54.63 -2.67 -24.50
C ALA A 40 -54.00 -1.27 -24.42
N ALA A 41 -53.53 -0.88 -23.24
CA ALA A 41 -52.61 0.23 -23.11
C ALA A 41 -51.34 -0.12 -23.92
N PRO A 42 -50.78 0.83 -24.68
CA PRO A 42 -49.54 0.58 -25.42
C PRO A 42 -48.48 0.14 -24.42
N ARG A 43 -47.84 -1.01 -24.70
CA ARG A 43 -46.68 -1.46 -23.94
C ARG A 43 -45.61 -0.40 -24.13
N GLU A 44 -45.35 0.36 -23.08
CA GLU A 44 -44.13 1.14 -22.96
C GLU A 44 -42.98 0.13 -23.02
N GLU A 45 -42.27 0.08 -24.14
CA GLU A 45 -41.01 -0.64 -24.23
C GLU A 45 -40.10 -0.03 -23.18
N ALA A 46 -39.88 -0.77 -22.09
CA ALA A 46 -38.88 -0.42 -21.11
C ALA A 46 -37.55 -0.32 -21.87
N GLY A 47 -37.08 0.92 -22.03
CA GLY A 47 -35.77 1.19 -22.62
C GLY A 47 -34.70 0.36 -21.93
N PRO A 48 -33.56 0.09 -22.59
CA PRO A 48 -32.47 -0.64 -21.99
C PRO A 48 -32.17 -0.05 -20.60
N PRO A 49 -31.94 -0.89 -19.57
CA PRO A 49 -31.64 -0.40 -18.23
C PRO A 49 -30.53 0.65 -18.35
N PRO A 50 -30.59 1.75 -17.58
CA PRO A 50 -29.60 2.81 -17.67
C PRO A 50 -28.23 2.17 -17.62
N LEU A 51 -27.40 2.45 -18.64
CA LEU A 51 -26.01 2.04 -18.72
C LEU A 51 -25.43 2.31 -17.34
N GLN A 52 -25.17 1.24 -16.57
CA GLN A 52 -24.52 1.38 -15.27
C GLN A 52 -23.27 2.20 -15.55
N ALA A 53 -23.17 3.40 -14.96
CA ALA A 53 -22.00 4.23 -15.10
C ALA A 53 -20.80 3.33 -14.82
N ARG A 54 -19.96 3.11 -15.84
CA ARG A 54 -18.84 2.16 -15.72
C ARG A 54 -18.06 2.56 -14.48
N ARG A 55 -17.98 1.64 -13.51
CA ARG A 55 -17.23 1.90 -12.27
C ARG A 55 -15.80 2.22 -12.66
N LYS A 56 -15.29 3.35 -12.17
CA LYS A 56 -13.90 3.74 -12.37
C LYS A 56 -12.99 2.71 -11.69
N TRP A 57 -11.87 2.42 -12.31
CA TRP A 57 -10.85 1.52 -11.79
C TRP A 57 -9.50 1.97 -12.32
N GLY A 58 -8.43 1.55 -11.67
CA GLY A 58 -7.10 1.92 -12.07
C GLY A 58 -6.10 1.72 -10.95
N LEU A 59 -4.87 2.11 -11.23
CA LEU A 59 -3.81 2.10 -10.24
C LEU A 59 -2.97 3.37 -10.29
N VAL A 60 -2.33 3.63 -9.17
CA VAL A 60 -1.32 4.68 -8.99
C VAL A 60 -0.08 4.01 -8.41
N ILE A 61 1.11 4.46 -8.81
CA ILE A 61 2.39 3.96 -8.31
C ILE A 61 3.32 5.10 -7.93
N HIS A 62 4.28 4.82 -7.05
CA HIS A 62 5.49 5.63 -6.88
C HIS A 62 6.75 4.75 -6.85
N GLY A 63 7.85 5.33 -7.33
CA GLY A 63 9.21 4.77 -7.24
C GLY A 63 10.09 5.47 -6.20
N GLY A 64 9.51 6.39 -5.40
CA GLY A 64 10.21 7.09 -4.32
C GLY A 64 10.21 8.60 -4.47
N ALA A 65 10.17 9.28 -3.32
CA ALA A 65 10.32 10.72 -3.19
C ALA A 65 11.79 11.11 -3.03
N GLY A 66 12.09 12.40 -3.15
CA GLY A 66 13.45 12.87 -2.91
C GLY A 66 14.43 12.62 -4.07
N VAL A 67 13.90 12.59 -5.29
CA VAL A 67 14.69 12.36 -6.50
C VAL A 67 15.75 13.44 -6.70
N MET A 68 16.80 13.08 -7.44
CA MET A 68 17.85 14.00 -7.89
C MET A 68 17.24 15.25 -8.53
N SER A 69 17.84 16.43 -8.31
CA SER A 69 17.41 17.65 -8.99
C SER A 69 17.46 17.45 -10.51
N ARG A 70 16.61 18.19 -11.26
CA ARG A 70 16.58 18.13 -12.74
C ARG A 70 17.97 18.23 -13.36
N ASP A 71 18.85 19.02 -12.74
CA ASP A 71 20.22 19.28 -13.22
C ASP A 71 21.18 18.09 -13.11
N THR A 72 20.83 17.06 -12.34
CA THR A 72 21.70 15.90 -12.08
C THR A 72 21.15 14.59 -12.66
N LEU A 73 19.96 14.61 -13.26
CA LEU A 73 19.37 13.46 -13.94
C LEU A 73 19.66 13.52 -15.45
N THR A 74 20.47 12.58 -15.94
CA THR A 74 20.73 12.45 -17.38
C THR A 74 19.46 12.04 -18.14
N PRO A 75 19.24 12.50 -19.39
CA PRO A 75 18.08 12.10 -20.20
C PRO A 75 17.91 10.59 -20.34
N GLU A 76 19.01 9.84 -20.44
CA GLU A 76 19.01 8.38 -20.57
C GLU A 76 18.46 7.73 -19.31
N ARG A 77 18.96 8.15 -18.14
CA ARG A 77 18.46 7.69 -16.85
C ARG A 77 17.00 8.07 -16.61
N GLU A 78 16.61 9.26 -17.02
CA GLU A 78 15.19 9.66 -16.96
C GLU A 78 14.32 8.73 -17.81
N ALA A 79 14.74 8.41 -19.04
CA ALA A 79 14.03 7.51 -19.93
C ALA A 79 13.94 6.09 -19.34
N GLU A 80 15.02 5.54 -18.76
CA GLU A 80 15.01 4.24 -18.08
C GLU A 80 13.99 4.19 -16.93
N VAL A 81 13.99 5.22 -16.08
CA VAL A 81 13.05 5.30 -14.95
C VAL A 81 11.61 5.40 -15.44
N ARG A 82 11.33 6.24 -16.43
CA ARG A 82 9.99 6.38 -17.02
C ARG A 82 9.50 5.09 -17.68
N ALA A 83 10.39 4.38 -18.38
CA ALA A 83 10.07 3.09 -18.98
C ALA A 83 9.69 2.06 -17.91
N ARG A 84 10.47 1.99 -16.82
CA ARG A 84 10.19 1.04 -15.74
C ARG A 84 8.93 1.39 -14.94
N LEU A 85 8.65 2.67 -14.70
CA LEU A 85 7.37 3.10 -14.11
C LEU A 85 6.19 2.70 -15.02
N THR A 86 6.34 2.88 -16.33
CA THR A 86 5.33 2.45 -17.31
C THR A 86 5.10 0.95 -17.27
N GLU A 87 6.17 0.15 -17.20
CA GLU A 87 6.09 -1.32 -17.09
C GLU A 87 5.35 -1.75 -15.81
N SER A 88 5.64 -1.09 -14.67
CA SER A 88 4.96 -1.34 -13.40
C SER A 88 3.46 -1.02 -13.48
N LEU A 89 3.09 0.12 -14.09
CA LEU A 89 1.70 0.47 -14.37
C LEU A 89 1.03 -0.58 -15.25
N GLN A 90 1.67 -0.98 -16.34
CA GLN A 90 1.13 -1.96 -17.28
C GLN A 90 0.91 -3.33 -16.62
N ALA A 91 1.82 -3.79 -15.75
CA ALA A 91 1.71 -5.05 -15.05
C ALA A 91 0.48 -5.08 -14.12
N GLY A 92 0.29 -4.04 -13.31
CA GLY A 92 -0.89 -3.93 -12.45
C GLY A 92 -2.19 -3.73 -13.25
N HIS A 93 -2.16 -2.85 -14.26
CA HIS A 93 -3.32 -2.57 -15.10
C HIS A 93 -3.80 -3.80 -15.88
N ALA A 94 -2.88 -4.62 -16.40
CA ALA A 94 -3.23 -5.84 -17.13
C ALA A 94 -4.06 -6.83 -16.28
N ILE A 95 -3.87 -6.83 -14.95
CA ILE A 95 -4.68 -7.61 -14.02
C ILE A 95 -6.06 -6.97 -13.87
N LEU A 96 -6.13 -5.67 -13.60
CA LEU A 96 -7.40 -4.95 -13.44
C LEU A 96 -8.27 -5.01 -14.70
N ALA A 97 -7.67 -4.86 -15.89
CA ALA A 97 -8.36 -4.92 -17.17
C ALA A 97 -9.02 -6.29 -17.43
N LYS A 98 -8.48 -7.37 -16.84
CA LYS A 98 -9.03 -8.73 -16.90
C LYS A 98 -10.04 -9.02 -15.77
N GLY A 99 -10.39 -8.03 -14.95
CA GLY A 99 -11.29 -8.20 -13.81
C GLY A 99 -10.62 -8.81 -12.57
N GLY A 100 -9.28 -8.81 -12.50
CA GLY A 100 -8.54 -9.22 -11.31
C GLY A 100 -8.68 -8.25 -10.14
N THR A 101 -8.20 -8.64 -8.97
CA THR A 101 -8.38 -7.87 -7.73
C THR A 101 -7.36 -6.72 -7.60
N SER A 102 -7.71 -5.72 -6.79
CA SER A 102 -6.80 -4.61 -6.46
C SER A 102 -5.54 -5.09 -5.73
N LEU A 103 -5.65 -6.11 -4.87
CA LEU A 103 -4.50 -6.75 -4.22
C LEU A 103 -3.52 -7.37 -5.23
N ASP A 104 -4.05 -8.09 -6.22
CA ASP A 104 -3.22 -8.71 -7.26
C ASP A 104 -2.49 -7.64 -8.10
N ALA A 105 -3.20 -6.57 -8.45
CA ALA A 105 -2.65 -5.46 -9.22
C ALA A 105 -1.56 -4.70 -8.47
N VAL A 106 -1.77 -4.39 -7.19
CA VAL A 106 -0.77 -3.76 -6.32
C VAL A 106 0.48 -4.64 -6.20
N GLY A 107 0.31 -5.92 -5.91
CA GLY A 107 1.44 -6.86 -5.81
C GLY A 107 2.23 -6.97 -7.11
N ALA A 108 1.55 -7.00 -8.26
CA ALA A 108 2.23 -7.07 -9.56
C ALA A 108 2.99 -5.78 -9.90
N ALA A 109 2.39 -4.61 -9.65
CA ALA A 109 3.06 -3.35 -9.87
C ALA A 109 4.31 -3.21 -9.00
N ILE A 110 4.23 -3.58 -7.71
CA ILE A 110 5.38 -3.50 -6.79
C ILE A 110 6.47 -4.51 -7.14
N ARG A 111 6.13 -5.74 -7.54
CA ARG A 111 7.13 -6.72 -8.01
C ARG A 111 8.02 -6.18 -9.13
N VAL A 112 7.44 -5.50 -10.13
CA VAL A 112 8.22 -4.86 -11.20
C VAL A 112 9.22 -3.84 -10.66
N LEU A 113 8.86 -3.11 -9.60
CA LEU A 113 9.73 -2.12 -8.97
C LEU A 113 10.77 -2.77 -8.06
N GLU A 114 10.43 -3.84 -7.35
CA GLU A 114 11.35 -4.64 -6.53
C GLU A 114 12.39 -5.39 -7.38
N ASP A 115 12.04 -5.83 -8.59
CA ASP A 115 12.97 -6.53 -9.49
C ASP A 115 13.91 -5.55 -10.24
N SER A 116 13.69 -4.24 -10.07
CA SER A 116 14.39 -3.18 -10.79
C SER A 116 15.50 -2.55 -9.95
N PRO A 117 16.77 -2.56 -10.41
CA PRO A 117 17.88 -1.94 -9.68
C PRO A 117 17.79 -0.41 -9.56
N LEU A 118 16.81 0.21 -10.22
CA LEU A 118 16.61 1.66 -10.25
C LEU A 118 16.02 2.20 -8.94
N PHE A 119 15.29 1.37 -8.20
CA PHE A 119 14.52 1.78 -7.03
C PHE A 119 15.09 1.16 -5.75
N ASN A 120 14.78 1.74 -4.59
CA ASN A 120 15.26 1.23 -3.30
C ASN A 120 14.19 0.31 -2.68
N ALA A 121 13.97 -0.82 -3.33
CA ALA A 121 13.16 -1.94 -2.85
C ALA A 121 13.62 -3.20 -3.57
N GLY A 122 13.68 -4.35 -2.89
CA GLY A 122 14.22 -5.57 -3.50
C GLY A 122 15.61 -5.33 -4.09
N LYS A 123 15.78 -5.65 -5.39
CA LYS A 123 16.99 -5.37 -6.15
C LYS A 123 17.26 -3.86 -6.21
N GLY A 124 18.44 -3.43 -5.78
CA GLY A 124 18.76 -2.00 -5.70
C GLY A 124 18.39 -1.34 -4.38
N ALA A 125 18.03 -2.15 -3.37
CA ALA A 125 17.93 -1.70 -1.99
C ALA A 125 19.23 -1.04 -1.50
N VAL A 126 19.08 -0.04 -0.63
CA VAL A 126 20.18 0.61 0.07
C VAL A 126 20.81 -0.32 1.11
N PHE A 127 22.01 0.05 1.54
CA PHE A 127 22.75 -0.71 2.54
C PHE A 127 22.60 -0.13 3.95
N THR A 128 22.54 -1.02 4.93
CA THR A 128 22.74 -0.73 6.36
C THR A 128 24.16 -0.25 6.61
N HIS A 129 24.41 0.28 7.81
CA HIS A 129 25.74 0.62 8.31
C HIS A 129 26.75 -0.52 8.13
N ASP A 130 26.34 -1.76 8.40
CA ASP A 130 27.20 -2.94 8.32
C ASP A 130 27.33 -3.51 6.90
N GLY A 131 26.93 -2.77 5.86
CA GLY A 131 27.06 -3.22 4.47
C GLY A 131 26.13 -4.36 4.05
N ARG A 132 24.95 -4.47 4.66
CA ARG A 132 23.92 -5.47 4.32
C ARG A 132 22.68 -4.80 3.73
N ASN A 133 21.91 -5.51 2.91
CA ASN A 133 20.56 -5.08 2.55
C ASN A 133 19.56 -5.65 3.55
N GLU A 134 18.61 -4.82 4.01
CA GLU A 134 17.52 -5.23 4.89
C GLU A 134 16.23 -4.63 4.36
N LEU A 135 15.23 -5.48 4.08
CA LEU A 135 14.05 -5.12 3.30
C LEU A 135 12.78 -5.17 4.16
N ASP A 136 11.90 -4.20 3.92
CA ASP A 136 10.62 -4.05 4.60
C ASP A 136 9.49 -3.87 3.58
N ALA A 137 8.32 -4.44 3.83
CA ALA A 137 7.13 -4.24 2.99
C ALA A 137 5.82 -4.46 3.75
N SER A 138 4.74 -3.85 3.29
CA SER A 138 3.39 -4.23 3.70
C SER A 138 2.36 -4.12 2.57
N LEU A 139 1.24 -4.81 2.76
CA LEU A 139 0.10 -4.86 1.85
C LEU A 139 -1.20 -4.87 2.68
N MET A 140 -2.22 -4.16 2.21
CA MET A 140 -3.51 -4.06 2.90
C MET A 140 -4.69 -4.13 1.93
N ASP A 141 -5.69 -4.96 2.27
CA ASP A 141 -6.99 -5.07 1.60
C ASP A 141 -7.96 -4.05 2.21
N GLY A 142 -8.40 -3.07 1.42
CA GLY A 142 -9.35 -2.06 1.86
C GLY A 142 -10.77 -2.59 2.08
N ARG A 143 -11.13 -3.74 1.51
CA ARG A 143 -12.45 -4.35 1.68
C ARG A 143 -12.62 -4.97 3.07
N THR A 144 -11.58 -5.64 3.55
CA THR A 144 -11.63 -6.45 4.80
C THR A 144 -10.79 -5.87 5.93
N LEU A 145 -9.96 -4.87 5.63
CA LEU A 145 -8.89 -4.36 6.49
C LEU A 145 -7.82 -5.43 6.83
N ALA A 146 -7.83 -6.58 6.16
CA ALA A 146 -6.77 -7.57 6.28
C ALA A 146 -5.46 -6.93 5.80
N ALA A 147 -4.38 -7.20 6.53
CA ALA A 147 -3.08 -6.65 6.25
C ALA A 147 -1.99 -7.67 6.53
N GLY A 148 -0.88 -7.54 5.82
CA GLY A 148 0.32 -8.31 6.04
C GLY A 148 1.54 -7.42 5.88
N ALA A 149 2.53 -7.63 6.74
CA ALA A 149 3.71 -6.80 6.85
C ALA A 149 4.94 -7.61 7.23
N VAL A 150 6.08 -7.19 6.71
CA VAL A 150 7.38 -7.79 6.98
C VAL A 150 8.48 -6.76 7.10
N ALA A 151 9.46 -7.01 7.98
CA ALA A 151 10.60 -6.13 8.15
C ALA A 151 11.90 -6.90 8.43
N GLY A 152 13.02 -6.29 8.05
CA GLY A 152 14.36 -6.84 8.30
C GLY A 152 14.67 -8.12 7.51
N LEU A 153 14.10 -8.28 6.32
CA LEU A 153 14.37 -9.43 5.44
C LEU A 153 15.71 -9.26 4.74
N ARG A 154 16.41 -10.38 4.46
CA ARG A 154 17.72 -10.39 3.82
C ARG A 154 17.82 -11.32 2.61
N HIS A 155 16.90 -12.27 2.48
CA HIS A 155 16.96 -13.30 1.43
C HIS A 155 15.68 -13.41 0.59
N VAL A 156 14.57 -12.82 1.01
CA VAL A 156 13.31 -12.90 0.26
C VAL A 156 13.37 -11.96 -0.94
N LYS A 157 13.32 -12.52 -2.15
CA LYS A 157 13.50 -11.75 -3.40
C LYS A 157 12.51 -10.60 -3.53
N ASN A 158 11.23 -10.89 -3.28
CA ASN A 158 10.12 -9.94 -3.37
C ASN A 158 9.40 -9.81 -2.02
N PRO A 159 9.82 -8.87 -1.15
CA PRO A 159 9.19 -8.62 0.16
C PRO A 159 7.67 -8.46 0.12
N ILE A 160 7.11 -7.83 -0.93
CA ILE A 160 5.67 -7.65 -1.06
C ILE A 160 4.90 -8.97 -1.13
N ASP A 161 5.48 -10.01 -1.73
CA ASP A 161 4.84 -11.31 -1.82
C ASP A 161 4.82 -12.00 -0.44
N LEU A 162 5.87 -11.83 0.37
CA LEU A 162 5.85 -12.33 1.75
C LEU A 162 4.85 -11.56 2.61
N ALA A 163 4.76 -10.24 2.47
CA ALA A 163 3.70 -9.46 3.14
C ALA A 163 2.31 -10.04 2.80
N ARG A 164 2.05 -10.35 1.54
CA ARG A 164 0.80 -11.02 1.13
C ARG A 164 0.63 -12.39 1.77
N ARG A 165 1.67 -13.21 1.87
CA ARG A 165 1.60 -14.52 2.54
C ARG A 165 1.30 -14.39 4.03
N VAL A 166 1.87 -13.40 4.71
CA VAL A 166 1.56 -13.13 6.12
C VAL A 166 0.06 -12.86 6.26
N MET A 167 -0.51 -12.00 5.40
CA MET A 167 -1.93 -11.67 5.40
C MET A 167 -2.84 -12.88 5.12
N GLU A 168 -2.52 -13.70 4.11
CA GLU A 168 -3.43 -14.74 3.62
C GLU A 168 -3.22 -16.11 4.28
N ARG A 169 -2.03 -16.39 4.82
CA ARG A 169 -1.59 -17.73 5.24
C ARG A 169 -1.12 -17.79 6.69
N SER A 170 -1.42 -16.76 7.48
CA SER A 170 -1.16 -16.73 8.91
C SER A 170 -2.28 -16.00 9.65
N PRO A 171 -2.42 -16.18 10.98
CA PRO A 171 -3.33 -15.38 11.80
C PRO A 171 -2.70 -14.04 12.23
N HIS A 172 -1.56 -13.64 11.66
CA HIS A 172 -0.77 -12.49 12.08
C HIS A 172 -0.78 -11.38 11.04
N VAL A 173 -0.51 -10.15 11.48
CA VAL A 173 -0.38 -8.98 10.60
C VAL A 173 1.07 -8.71 10.25
N MET A 174 2.03 -8.90 11.16
CA MET A 174 3.43 -8.52 10.94
C MET A 174 4.39 -9.61 11.43
N MET A 175 5.41 -9.91 10.63
CA MET A 175 6.53 -10.79 10.98
C MET A 175 7.87 -10.11 10.70
N VAL A 176 8.93 -10.44 11.44
CA VAL A 176 10.23 -9.76 11.28
C VAL A 176 11.40 -10.73 11.24
N GLY A 177 12.47 -10.32 10.56
CA GLY A 177 13.77 -10.97 10.56
C GLY A 177 13.73 -12.46 10.21
N GLU A 178 14.50 -13.27 10.93
CA GLU A 178 14.65 -14.70 10.68
C GLU A 178 13.34 -15.49 10.79
N GLY A 179 12.42 -15.06 11.66
CA GLY A 179 11.09 -15.68 11.78
C GLY A 179 10.24 -15.47 10.54
N ALA A 180 10.27 -14.26 9.96
CA ALA A 180 9.61 -13.98 8.69
C ALA A 180 10.22 -14.80 7.54
N GLU A 181 11.54 -14.98 7.52
CA GLU A 181 12.19 -15.80 6.50
C GLU A 181 11.94 -17.30 6.67
N ALA A 182 11.84 -17.80 7.90
CA ALA A 182 11.42 -19.18 8.15
C ALA A 182 10.02 -19.42 7.57
N PHE A 183 9.08 -18.51 7.85
CA PHE A 183 7.76 -18.55 7.24
C PHE A 183 7.81 -18.45 5.71
N ALA A 184 8.68 -17.60 5.14
CA ALA A 184 8.86 -17.51 3.69
C ALA A 184 9.25 -18.85 3.05
N ARG A 185 10.14 -19.62 3.70
CA ARG A 185 10.53 -20.97 3.24
C ARG A 185 9.35 -21.93 3.28
N GLU A 186 8.56 -21.92 4.36
CA GLU A 186 7.36 -22.76 4.50
C GLU A 186 6.30 -22.44 3.44
N GLN A 187 6.19 -21.16 3.05
CA GLN A 187 5.27 -20.70 2.01
C GLN A 187 5.80 -20.90 0.58
N GLY A 188 7.02 -21.45 0.43
CA GLY A 188 7.62 -21.75 -0.87
C GLY A 188 8.00 -20.51 -1.69
N LEU A 189 8.34 -19.39 -1.03
CA LEU A 189 8.82 -18.20 -1.72
C LEU A 189 10.28 -18.35 -2.15
N GLU A 190 10.64 -17.69 -3.25
CA GLU A 190 12.02 -17.65 -3.75
C GLU A 190 12.92 -16.89 -2.77
N LEU A 191 13.92 -17.60 -2.24
CA LEU A 191 15.02 -17.00 -1.49
C LEU A 191 16.25 -16.88 -2.39
N VAL A 192 16.89 -15.72 -2.35
CA VAL A 192 18.06 -15.36 -3.13
C VAL A 192 19.26 -15.06 -2.24
N SER A 193 20.46 -15.17 -2.81
CA SER A 193 21.68 -14.67 -2.17
C SER A 193 21.59 -13.16 -1.98
N PRO A 194 22.17 -12.59 -0.89
CA PRO A 194 22.23 -11.14 -0.70
C PRO A 194 22.85 -10.37 -1.87
N GLU A 195 23.70 -11.02 -2.68
CA GLU A 195 24.28 -10.43 -3.91
C GLU A 195 23.22 -9.98 -4.92
N TYR A 196 22.04 -10.59 -4.93
CA TYR A 196 20.94 -10.19 -5.81
C TYR A 196 20.49 -8.75 -5.56
N PHE A 197 20.49 -8.31 -4.30
CA PHE A 197 20.01 -6.98 -3.92
C PHE A 197 21.03 -5.87 -4.19
N ARG A 198 22.31 -6.24 -4.26
CA ARG A 198 23.43 -5.31 -4.40
C ARG A 198 23.43 -4.63 -5.77
N THR A 199 23.68 -3.32 -5.75
CA THR A 199 24.19 -2.58 -6.91
C THR A 199 25.39 -1.76 -6.50
N GLU A 200 26.29 -1.51 -7.43
CA GLU A 200 27.49 -0.72 -7.14
C GLU A 200 27.14 0.72 -6.76
N GLU A 201 26.16 1.32 -7.44
CA GLU A 201 25.67 2.67 -7.12
C GLU A 201 25.25 2.80 -5.63
N ARG A 202 24.51 1.82 -5.10
CA ARG A 202 24.06 1.83 -3.70
C ARG A 202 25.20 1.55 -2.73
N TRP A 203 26.17 0.73 -3.13
CA TRP A 203 27.35 0.47 -2.33
C TRP A 203 28.21 1.73 -2.16
N GLU A 204 28.47 2.44 -3.25
CA GLU A 204 29.20 3.71 -3.20
C GLU A 204 28.45 4.78 -2.38
N GLN A 205 27.12 4.80 -2.40
CA GLN A 205 26.31 5.67 -1.53
C GLN A 205 26.60 5.39 -0.04
N LEU A 206 26.70 4.12 0.36
CA LEU A 206 27.12 3.76 1.71
C LEU A 206 28.54 4.23 2.01
N GLN A 207 29.50 3.98 1.12
CA GLN A 207 30.90 4.36 1.36
C GLN A 207 31.02 5.88 1.61
N ARG A 208 30.37 6.71 0.78
CA ARG A 208 30.32 8.16 0.98
C ARG A 208 29.68 8.55 2.31
N ALA A 209 28.61 7.86 2.73
CA ALA A 209 27.96 8.13 4.01
C ALA A 209 28.88 7.80 5.20
N LEU A 210 29.60 6.68 5.15
CA LEU A 210 30.56 6.26 6.18
C LEU A 210 31.76 7.21 6.29
N GLU A 211 32.31 7.64 5.15
CA GLU A 211 33.41 8.62 5.11
C GLU A 211 33.03 9.95 5.77
N LYS A 212 31.82 10.44 5.50
CA LYS A 212 31.30 11.67 6.11
C LYS A 212 31.04 11.52 7.60
N GLU A 213 30.44 10.41 8.03
CA GLU A 213 30.22 10.12 9.45
C GLU A 213 31.56 10.09 10.21
N LYS A 214 32.58 9.49 9.61
CA LYS A 214 33.94 9.49 10.15
C LYS A 214 34.53 10.91 10.21
N ALA A 215 34.35 11.72 9.17
CA ALA A 215 34.80 13.11 9.14
C ALA A 215 34.09 13.99 10.20
N ALA A 216 32.84 13.68 10.53
CA ALA A 216 32.06 14.33 11.59
C ALA A 216 32.42 13.83 13.01
N GLY A 217 33.47 13.01 13.16
CA GLY A 217 33.95 12.53 14.46
C GLY A 217 33.19 11.32 15.00
N GLY A 218 32.47 10.57 14.16
CA GLY A 218 31.82 9.30 14.53
C GLY A 218 30.67 9.43 15.53
N LYS A 219 30.20 10.66 15.82
CA LYS A 219 29.04 10.90 16.67
C LYS A 219 27.79 10.87 15.80
N ALA A 220 26.90 9.91 16.03
CA ALA A 220 25.53 10.02 15.55
C ALA A 220 24.94 11.35 16.04
N PRO A 221 24.15 12.07 15.22
CA PRO A 221 23.58 13.35 15.62
C PRO A 221 22.86 13.23 16.96
N ALA A 222 23.17 14.15 17.88
CA ALA A 222 22.79 14.10 19.29
C ALA A 222 21.30 14.40 19.55
N THR A 223 20.47 14.54 18.51
CA THR A 223 19.07 14.94 18.59
C THR A 223 18.19 13.93 17.85
N GLY A 224 17.03 13.60 18.43
CA GLY A 224 16.05 12.61 17.95
C GLY A 224 15.33 12.94 16.64
N VAL A 225 16.02 13.62 15.72
CA VAL A 225 15.64 13.80 14.33
C VAL A 225 16.70 13.05 13.53
N SER A 226 16.33 11.91 12.95
CA SER A 226 17.19 11.21 11.99
C SER A 226 17.64 12.23 10.93
N PRO A 227 18.95 12.39 10.69
CA PRO A 227 19.42 13.33 9.68
C PRO A 227 18.76 12.96 8.36
N ARG A 228 18.32 13.99 7.62
CA ARG A 228 17.80 13.82 6.25
C ARG A 228 18.76 12.91 5.48
N PRO A 229 18.29 11.92 4.69
CA PRO A 229 19.16 11.21 3.77
C PRO A 229 19.93 12.26 2.98
N GLU A 230 21.25 12.26 3.06
CA GLU A 230 22.03 13.39 2.54
C GLU A 230 21.98 13.52 1.01
N ASP A 231 21.60 12.45 0.32
CA ASP A 231 21.29 12.47 -1.11
C ASP A 231 19.86 12.96 -1.41
N GLY A 232 19.08 13.23 -0.36
CA GLY A 232 17.67 13.58 -0.42
C GLY A 232 16.78 12.40 -0.81
N LYS A 233 17.31 11.19 -1.06
CA LYS A 233 16.59 10.11 -1.75
C LYS A 233 15.80 9.22 -0.78
N PHE A 234 14.48 9.29 -0.88
CA PHE A 234 13.54 8.36 -0.24
C PHE A 234 13.08 7.35 -1.28
N GLY A 235 13.91 6.36 -1.60
CA GLY A 235 13.63 5.46 -2.73
C GLY A 235 12.60 4.33 -2.45
N THR A 236 11.64 4.55 -1.55
CA THR A 236 10.56 3.59 -1.26
C THR A 236 9.63 3.47 -2.46
N VAL A 237 9.19 2.25 -2.78
CA VAL A 237 8.25 2.00 -3.88
C VAL A 237 6.87 1.64 -3.32
N GLY A 238 5.83 1.86 -4.11
CA GLY A 238 4.49 1.51 -3.68
C GLY A 238 3.44 1.66 -4.76
N ALA A 239 2.27 1.08 -4.49
CA ALA A 239 1.14 1.09 -5.38
C ALA A 239 -0.18 1.14 -4.60
N VAL A 240 -1.18 1.77 -5.19
CA VAL A 240 -2.58 1.71 -4.76
C VAL A 240 -3.46 1.40 -5.96
N ALA A 241 -4.51 0.61 -5.78
CA ALA A 241 -5.39 0.21 -6.87
C ALA A 241 -6.87 0.17 -6.45
N LEU A 242 -7.74 0.49 -7.40
CA LEU A 242 -9.19 0.34 -7.35
C LEU A 242 -9.58 -0.68 -8.43
N ASP A 243 -10.20 -1.78 -8.04
CA ASP A 243 -10.64 -2.81 -8.99
C ASP A 243 -12.06 -2.57 -9.54
N GLN A 244 -12.45 -3.36 -10.55
CA GLN A 244 -13.77 -3.24 -11.19
C GLN A 244 -14.93 -3.55 -10.22
N ALA A 245 -14.68 -4.28 -9.14
CA ALA A 245 -15.66 -4.54 -8.09
C ALA A 245 -15.77 -3.38 -7.10
N GLY A 246 -14.88 -2.38 -7.18
CA GLY A 246 -14.84 -1.21 -6.31
C GLY A 246 -14.03 -1.42 -5.03
N ASN A 247 -13.15 -2.43 -4.98
CA ASN A 247 -12.28 -2.66 -3.82
C ASN A 247 -10.96 -1.93 -3.99
N LEU A 248 -10.48 -1.36 -2.88
CA LEU A 248 -9.22 -0.66 -2.79
C LEU A 248 -8.15 -1.55 -2.15
N ALA A 249 -6.90 -1.39 -2.58
CA ALA A 249 -5.75 -1.99 -1.92
C ALA A 249 -4.56 -1.02 -1.96
N ALA A 250 -3.66 -1.17 -0.98
CA ALA A 250 -2.41 -0.41 -0.89
C ALA A 250 -1.25 -1.36 -0.57
N GLY A 251 -0.07 -1.05 -1.10
CA GLY A 251 1.16 -1.74 -0.75
C GLY A 251 2.37 -0.84 -0.89
N THR A 252 3.39 -1.10 -0.07
CA THR A 252 4.63 -0.32 -0.02
C THR A 252 5.80 -1.26 0.29
N SER A 253 6.95 -1.05 -0.36
CA SER A 253 8.18 -1.85 -0.19
C SER A 253 9.42 -0.97 -0.20
N THR A 254 10.43 -1.30 0.59
CA THR A 254 11.64 -0.47 0.74
C THR A 254 12.87 -1.27 1.19
N GLY A 255 14.07 -0.79 0.84
CA GLY A 255 15.32 -1.13 1.52
C GLY A 255 15.60 -0.27 2.76
N GLY A 256 14.76 0.72 3.05
CA GLY A 256 14.92 1.67 4.14
C GLY A 256 15.81 2.85 3.76
N MET A 257 16.72 3.26 4.66
CA MET A 257 17.63 4.39 4.44
C MET A 257 19.08 3.93 4.39
N THR A 258 19.89 4.57 3.55
CA THR A 258 21.35 4.34 3.49
C THR A 258 21.96 4.58 4.86
N ASN A 259 22.88 3.71 5.26
CA ASN A 259 23.58 3.76 6.55
C ASN A 259 22.65 3.56 7.77
N LYS A 260 21.48 2.93 7.60
CA LYS A 260 20.60 2.57 8.74
C LYS A 260 21.29 1.61 9.71
N ARG A 261 21.04 1.76 11.02
CA ARG A 261 21.66 0.98 12.09
C ARG A 261 20.66 0.07 12.80
N TYR A 262 21.17 -0.99 13.43
CA TYR A 262 20.50 -1.78 14.48
C TYR A 262 19.13 -2.39 14.12
N GLY A 263 18.90 -2.68 12.83
CA GLY A 263 17.61 -3.18 12.36
C GLY A 263 16.51 -2.11 12.35
N ARG A 264 16.86 -0.83 12.12
CA ARG A 264 15.89 0.27 11.96
C ARG A 264 14.80 -0.11 10.96
N VAL A 265 13.56 0.03 11.41
CA VAL A 265 12.34 -0.16 10.62
C VAL A 265 11.72 1.19 10.30
N GLY A 266 11.40 1.42 9.02
CA GLY A 266 10.73 2.63 8.56
C GLY A 266 9.20 2.54 8.61
N ASP A 267 8.55 3.45 7.88
CA ASP A 267 7.09 3.53 7.78
C ASP A 267 6.46 2.46 6.88
N SER A 268 7.20 1.97 5.87
CA SER A 268 6.68 1.08 4.84
C SER A 268 6.04 -0.23 5.33
N PRO A 269 6.53 -0.91 6.38
CA PRO A 269 5.86 -2.09 6.91
C PRO A 269 4.83 -1.77 8.02
N ILE A 270 4.67 -0.49 8.39
CA ILE A 270 3.79 -0.08 9.48
C ILE A 270 2.45 0.36 8.91
N ILE A 271 1.43 -0.49 9.10
CA ILE A 271 0.05 -0.20 8.67
C ILE A 271 -0.45 1.08 9.34
N GLY A 272 -0.91 2.02 8.52
CA GLY A 272 -1.34 3.35 8.93
C GLY A 272 -0.26 4.43 8.88
N ALA A 273 1.01 4.07 8.74
CA ALA A 273 2.11 5.01 8.51
C ALA A 273 2.43 5.13 7.02
N GLY A 274 3.09 4.12 6.44
CA GLY A 274 3.46 4.09 5.03
C GLY A 274 2.39 3.48 4.13
N THR A 275 1.57 2.57 4.64
CA THR A 275 0.56 1.84 3.85
C THR A 275 -0.78 1.82 4.59
N TYR A 276 -1.86 2.18 3.91
CA TYR A 276 -3.21 2.02 4.46
C TYR A 276 -4.25 1.90 3.36
N ALA A 277 -5.25 1.04 3.55
CA ALA A 277 -6.42 0.97 2.69
C ALA A 277 -7.68 0.67 3.51
N ASN A 278 -8.80 1.31 3.14
CA ASN A 278 -10.13 0.98 3.62
C ASN A 278 -11.14 1.12 2.47
N ALA A 279 -12.44 1.06 2.77
CA ALA A 279 -13.50 1.22 1.77
C ALA A 279 -13.60 2.62 1.14
N HIS A 280 -12.86 3.62 1.65
CA HIS A 280 -12.92 5.00 1.19
C HIS A 280 -11.69 5.41 0.38
N CYS A 281 -10.50 4.97 0.78
CA CYS A 281 -9.24 5.30 0.12
C CYS A 281 -8.15 4.27 0.38
N ALA A 282 -7.16 4.28 -0.50
CA ALA A 282 -5.88 3.61 -0.36
C ALA A 282 -4.76 4.63 -0.48
N VAL A 283 -3.72 4.49 0.35
CA VAL A 283 -2.57 5.39 0.42
C VAL A 283 -1.28 4.56 0.54
N SER A 284 -0.28 4.93 -0.25
CA SER A 284 1.11 4.47 -0.12
C SER A 284 2.04 5.67 -0.01
N GLY A 285 2.94 5.63 0.97
CA GLY A 285 3.84 6.71 1.34
C GLY A 285 5.31 6.45 1.00
N THR A 286 6.05 7.54 0.85
CA THR A 286 7.50 7.52 0.68
C THR A 286 8.11 8.79 1.26
N GLY A 287 9.10 8.66 2.15
CA GLY A 287 9.72 9.83 2.77
C GLY A 287 10.58 9.49 3.98
N HIS A 288 10.71 10.47 4.87
CA HIS A 288 11.30 10.27 6.20
C HIS A 288 10.40 9.39 7.07
N GLY A 289 10.68 8.09 7.10
CA GLY A 289 9.84 7.11 7.79
C GLY A 289 9.50 7.44 9.25
N GLU A 290 10.43 8.04 9.99
CA GLU A 290 10.23 8.46 11.37
C GLU A 290 9.07 9.46 11.51
N PHE A 291 8.93 10.41 10.59
CA PHE A 291 7.81 11.37 10.58
C PHE A 291 6.52 10.72 10.10
N PHE A 292 6.60 9.82 9.11
CA PHE A 292 5.43 9.10 8.60
C PHE A 292 4.81 8.21 9.69
N ILE A 293 5.63 7.57 10.53
CA ILE A 293 5.18 6.81 11.71
C ILE A 293 4.56 7.74 12.74
N ARG A 294 5.28 8.78 13.17
CA ARG A 294 4.84 9.70 14.24
C ARG A 294 3.55 10.44 13.92
N HIS A 295 3.29 10.70 12.65
CA HIS A 295 2.10 11.41 12.17
C HIS A 295 1.07 10.48 11.52
N THR A 296 1.29 9.16 11.52
CA THR A 296 0.37 8.16 10.95
C THR A 296 -0.14 8.56 9.56
N VAL A 297 0.77 8.96 8.68
CA VAL A 297 0.45 9.73 7.46
C VAL A 297 -0.62 9.07 6.60
N ALA A 298 -0.46 7.78 6.28
CA ALA A 298 -1.42 7.06 5.45
C ALA A 298 -2.80 6.96 6.12
N ARG A 299 -2.84 6.71 7.44
CA ARG A 299 -4.10 6.65 8.19
C ARG A 299 -4.76 8.01 8.32
N ASP A 300 -4.01 9.09 8.58
CA ASP A 300 -4.56 10.45 8.75
C ASP A 300 -5.26 10.92 7.47
N ILE A 301 -4.62 10.74 6.31
CA ILE A 301 -5.24 11.04 5.01
C ILE A 301 -6.56 10.28 4.88
N CYS A 302 -6.55 8.97 5.14
CA CYS A 302 -7.76 8.18 5.00
C CYS A 302 -8.82 8.48 6.07
N ALA A 303 -8.43 8.89 7.27
CA ALA A 303 -9.34 9.29 8.33
C ALA A 303 -10.07 10.58 7.97
N ARG A 304 -9.39 11.53 7.33
CA ARG A 304 -10.01 12.76 6.84
C ARG A 304 -11.05 12.48 5.75
N VAL A 305 -10.72 11.63 4.78
CA VAL A 305 -11.67 11.22 3.73
C VAL A 305 -12.86 10.46 4.34
N GLU A 306 -12.59 9.52 5.24
CA GLU A 306 -13.62 8.67 5.88
C GLU A 306 -14.54 9.45 6.83
N TYR A 307 -13.97 10.23 7.74
CA TYR A 307 -14.70 10.87 8.84
C TYR A 307 -15.18 12.27 8.50
N LEU A 308 -14.34 13.07 7.82
CA LEU A 308 -14.67 14.47 7.49
C LEU A 308 -15.27 14.62 6.09
N ARG A 309 -15.20 13.57 5.26
CA ARG A 309 -15.74 13.58 3.88
C ARG A 309 -15.14 14.67 2.99
N VAL A 310 -13.92 15.10 3.31
CA VAL A 310 -13.16 16.04 2.46
C VAL A 310 -12.64 15.33 1.20
N PRO A 311 -12.46 16.04 0.07
CA PRO A 311 -11.88 15.46 -1.13
C PRO A 311 -10.48 14.87 -0.88
N LEU A 312 -10.17 13.76 -1.57
CA LEU A 312 -8.89 13.05 -1.40
C LEU A 312 -7.67 13.96 -1.57
N GLN A 313 -7.68 14.80 -2.61
CA GLN A 313 -6.58 15.73 -2.90
C GLN A 313 -6.37 16.71 -1.74
N GLU A 314 -7.43 17.26 -1.17
CA GLU A 314 -7.37 18.20 -0.04
C GLU A 314 -6.81 17.50 1.22
N ALA A 315 -7.27 16.29 1.52
CA ALA A 315 -6.76 15.50 2.63
C ALA A 315 -5.26 15.21 2.48
N ALA A 316 -4.84 14.75 1.29
CA ALA A 316 -3.46 14.41 1.01
C ALA A 316 -2.55 15.66 1.02
N ASP A 317 -3.00 16.78 0.45
CA ASP A 317 -2.27 18.05 0.50
C ASP A 317 -2.11 18.56 1.93
N THR A 318 -3.17 18.51 2.74
CA THR A 318 -3.11 18.92 4.15
C THR A 318 -2.04 18.13 4.91
N VAL A 319 -2.01 16.82 4.76
CA VAL A 319 -1.05 15.99 5.50
C VAL A 319 0.38 16.20 4.98
N VAL A 320 0.58 16.19 3.65
CA VAL A 320 1.92 16.24 3.06
C VAL A 320 2.53 17.64 3.08
N ARG A 321 1.76 18.67 2.73
CA ARG A 321 2.26 20.04 2.55
C ARG A 321 2.12 20.91 3.80
N ASP A 322 1.32 20.49 4.78
CA ASP A 322 1.18 21.22 6.03
C ASP A 322 1.69 20.41 7.24
N VAL A 323 1.02 19.30 7.59
CA VAL A 323 1.35 18.53 8.81
C VAL A 323 2.81 18.05 8.80
N LEU A 324 3.25 17.41 7.71
CA LEU A 324 4.63 16.93 7.60
C LEU A 324 5.64 18.08 7.55
N VAL A 325 5.36 19.13 6.78
CA VAL A 325 6.28 20.29 6.66
C VAL A 325 6.48 20.96 8.02
N LYS A 326 5.39 21.23 8.77
CA LYS A 326 5.45 21.79 10.13
C LYS A 326 6.22 20.91 11.10
N ALA A 327 6.18 19.59 10.91
CA ALA A 327 6.95 18.65 11.72
C ALA A 327 8.43 18.59 11.34
N GLY A 328 8.83 19.13 10.19
CA GLY A 328 10.18 18.98 9.62
C GLY A 328 10.36 17.68 8.81
N GLY A 329 9.26 17.00 8.49
CA GLY A 329 9.25 15.82 7.63
C GLY A 329 9.22 16.16 6.15
N GLU A 330 9.76 15.25 5.34
CA GLU A 330 9.82 15.36 3.87
C GLU A 330 9.41 14.04 3.26
N GLY A 331 8.74 14.07 2.11
CA GLY A 331 8.26 12.92 1.37
C GLY A 331 7.08 13.23 0.47
N GLY A 332 6.35 12.19 0.12
CA GLY A 332 5.11 12.26 -0.63
C GLY A 332 4.28 11.01 -0.46
N VAL A 333 3.09 11.04 -1.03
CA VAL A 333 2.17 9.90 -1.06
C VAL A 333 1.56 9.77 -2.45
N ILE A 334 1.12 8.57 -2.77
CA ILE A 334 0.09 8.33 -3.76
C ILE A 334 -1.18 7.90 -3.04
N ALA A 335 -2.32 8.31 -3.57
CA ALA A 335 -3.61 7.92 -3.03
C ALA A 335 -4.66 7.76 -4.14
N LEU A 336 -5.62 6.88 -3.87
CA LEU A 336 -6.76 6.59 -4.72
C LEU A 336 -8.01 6.40 -3.85
N ASP A 337 -9.12 7.05 -4.19
CA ASP A 337 -10.39 6.90 -3.47
C ASP A 337 -11.37 5.96 -4.18
N ALA A 338 -12.47 5.63 -3.49
CA ALA A 338 -13.52 4.75 -4.00
C ALA A 338 -14.30 5.34 -5.19
N GLN A 339 -14.10 6.62 -5.51
CA GLN A 339 -14.65 7.31 -6.68
C GLN A 339 -13.61 7.40 -7.82
N GLY A 340 -12.43 6.82 -7.65
CA GLY A 340 -11.34 6.84 -8.60
C GLY A 340 -10.59 8.17 -8.66
N ALA A 341 -10.75 9.09 -7.71
CA ALA A 341 -9.91 10.28 -7.64
C ALA A 341 -8.48 9.89 -7.26
N VAL A 342 -7.50 10.50 -7.94
CA VAL A 342 -6.06 10.24 -7.72
C VAL A 342 -5.46 11.48 -7.08
N ALA A 343 -4.64 11.29 -6.05
CA ALA A 343 -3.80 12.32 -5.47
C ALA A 343 -2.36 11.84 -5.38
N MET A 344 -1.39 12.70 -5.72
CA MET A 344 0.03 12.37 -5.62
C MET A 344 0.89 13.52 -5.06
N PRO A 345 0.54 14.13 -3.91
CA PRO A 345 1.31 15.25 -3.37
C PRO A 345 2.65 14.80 -2.79
N PHE A 346 3.63 15.69 -2.91
CA PHE A 346 4.96 15.56 -2.33
C PHE A 346 5.50 16.95 -1.98
N ASN A 347 6.36 17.01 -0.97
CA ASN A 347 7.05 18.23 -0.52
C ASN A 347 8.58 18.15 -0.72
N SER A 348 9.07 17.07 -1.34
CA SER A 348 10.45 16.89 -1.81
C SER A 348 10.69 17.54 -3.19
N PRO A 349 11.95 17.66 -3.67
CA PRO A 349 12.26 18.20 -5.01
C PRO A 349 11.58 17.45 -6.18
N GLY A 350 11.32 16.16 -6.01
CA GLY A 350 10.49 15.38 -6.92
C GLY A 350 10.11 14.03 -6.33
N MET A 351 9.26 13.30 -7.05
CA MET A 351 8.76 11.97 -6.72
C MET A 351 8.49 11.20 -8.01
N TYR A 352 9.16 10.06 -8.20
CA TYR A 352 8.86 9.13 -9.27
C TYR A 352 7.44 8.61 -9.09
N ARG A 353 6.52 8.93 -10.01
CA ARG A 353 5.10 8.62 -9.84
C ARG A 353 4.41 8.38 -11.17
N GLY A 354 3.29 7.69 -11.12
CA GLY A 354 2.43 7.53 -12.28
C GLY A 354 1.08 6.93 -11.93
N TYR A 355 0.16 6.99 -12.88
CA TYR A 355 -1.14 6.32 -12.77
C TYR A 355 -1.57 5.79 -14.14
N MET A 356 -2.49 4.83 -14.12
CA MET A 356 -3.12 4.29 -15.31
C MET A 356 -4.57 3.97 -14.97
N ARG A 357 -5.49 4.53 -15.74
CA ARG A 357 -6.94 4.45 -15.54
C ARG A 357 -7.56 3.45 -16.52
N GLU A 358 -8.87 3.35 -16.52
CA GLU A 358 -9.64 2.47 -17.41
C GLU A 358 -9.41 2.70 -18.92
N ASP A 359 -8.83 3.84 -19.31
CA ASP A 359 -8.45 4.17 -20.70
C ASP A 359 -7.18 3.45 -21.17
N GLY A 360 -6.45 2.82 -20.24
CA GLY A 360 -5.20 2.14 -20.51
C GLY A 360 -4.06 3.06 -20.96
N GLN A 361 -4.13 4.37 -20.67
CA GLN A 361 -3.05 5.30 -20.98
C GLN A 361 -2.19 5.57 -19.74
N PRO A 362 -0.89 5.24 -19.76
CA PRO A 362 -0.02 5.50 -18.62
C PRO A 362 0.35 6.99 -18.55
N PHE A 363 0.18 7.59 -17.37
CA PHE A 363 0.77 8.88 -17.03
C PHE A 363 1.98 8.64 -16.12
N VAL A 364 3.13 9.26 -16.43
CA VAL A 364 4.35 9.19 -15.61
C VAL A 364 4.99 10.56 -15.43
N ALA A 365 5.37 10.88 -14.20
CA ALA A 365 5.98 12.14 -13.83
C ALA A 365 7.06 11.95 -12.75
N ILE A 366 7.98 12.91 -12.67
CA ILE A 366 9.10 12.89 -11.72
C ILE A 366 9.12 14.18 -10.91
N PHE A 367 9.11 15.32 -11.59
CA PHE A 367 9.20 16.64 -10.96
C PHE A 367 7.82 17.27 -10.79
N GLN A 368 7.79 18.45 -10.16
CA GLN A 368 6.63 19.35 -10.25
C GLN A 368 6.48 19.84 -11.70
N GLU A 369 5.24 20.00 -12.12
CA GLU A 369 4.86 20.61 -13.40
C GLU A 369 4.90 22.12 -13.31
#